data_AF-A0AAD4X8W1-F1
#
_entry.id   AF-A0AAD4X8W1-F1
#
_cell.length_a   1.000
_cell.length_b   1.000
_cell.length_c   1.000
_cell.angle_alpha   90.00
_cell.angle_beta   90.00
_cell.angle_gamma   90.00
#
_symmetry.space_group_name_H-M   'P 1'
#
loop_
_entity.id
_entity.type
_entity.pdbx_description
1 polymer ?
#
loop_
_entity_poly.entity_id
_entity_poly.type
_entity_poly.pdbx_seq_one_letter_code
_entity_poly.pdbx_strand_id
1 'polypeptide(L)'
;MAPPHGDGNEVAEEVMVTETEERAISTIVIVIAMQEEAIPLIAKFNLSQDTNSLFPKGVPWVRYHGMYRDLNINLIWPGKDLNIGVNSVCTVSASLVTYASIQALNPDLIINAGTSGGFKAKGACIGDVYVASDVAFHDRRIPIPVYDAYGVGARRSFFTPNLVKALSLK
;
A
#
# COMPACT_ATOMS: atom_id res chain seq x y z
N MET A 1 -23.42 7.85 38.25
CA MET A 1 -22.53 7.12 39.18
C MET A 1 -21.43 6.50 38.35
N ALA A 2 -20.20 6.96 38.53
CA ALA A 2 -19.01 6.37 37.92
C ALA A 2 -18.57 5.14 38.76
N PRO A 3 -17.96 4.10 38.16
CA PRO A 3 -17.27 3.08 38.93
C PRO A 3 -15.89 3.59 39.41
N PRO A 4 -15.37 3.04 40.52
CA PRO A 4 -14.16 3.53 41.17
C PRO A 4 -12.89 3.14 40.40
N HIS A 5 -11.85 3.98 40.54
CA HIS A 5 -10.49 3.68 40.08
C HIS A 5 -9.94 2.46 40.81
N GLY A 6 -9.62 1.41 40.05
CA GLY A 6 -8.79 0.31 40.50
C GLY A 6 -7.38 0.50 39.95
N ASP A 7 -6.44 0.80 40.86
CA ASP A 7 -5.01 0.61 40.62
C ASP A 7 -4.71 -0.88 40.43
N GLY A 8 -3.83 -1.17 39.48
CA GLY A 8 -3.22 -2.48 39.30
C GLY A 8 -3.86 -3.31 38.19
N ASN A 9 -3.33 -3.20 36.98
CA ASN A 9 -2.60 -4.31 36.37
C ASN A 9 -1.95 -3.81 35.07
N GLU A 10 -0.67 -3.47 35.13
CA GLU A 10 0.21 -3.52 33.96
C GLU A 10 0.32 -4.99 33.55
N VAL A 11 -0.72 -5.52 32.90
CA VAL A 11 -0.64 -6.82 32.26
C VAL A 11 0.15 -6.61 30.99
N ALA A 12 1.43 -6.95 31.11
CA ALA A 12 2.30 -7.40 30.05
C ALA A 12 1.53 -7.79 28.77
N GLU A 13 1.50 -6.87 27.80
CA GLU A 13 1.39 -7.24 26.39
C GLU A 13 2.75 -7.84 25.98
N GLU A 14 3.10 -8.99 26.57
CA GLU A 14 4.12 -9.89 26.04
C GLU A 14 3.59 -10.46 24.73
N VAL A 15 3.78 -9.68 23.67
CA VAL A 15 4.45 -10.10 22.43
C VAL A 15 4.52 -11.63 22.28
N MET A 16 3.43 -12.25 21.85
CA MET A 16 3.53 -13.51 21.09
C MET A 16 3.87 -13.16 19.65
N VAL A 17 5.09 -12.64 19.44
CA VAL A 17 5.73 -12.68 18.13
C VAL A 17 6.22 -14.10 17.98
N THR A 18 5.47 -14.91 17.25
CA THR A 18 6.02 -16.14 16.67
C THR A 18 7.31 -15.76 15.96
N GLU A 19 8.44 -16.35 16.37
CA GLU A 19 9.73 -16.23 15.68
C GLU A 19 9.49 -16.54 14.20
N THR A 20 9.31 -15.49 13.41
CA THR A 20 9.18 -15.62 11.98
C THR A 20 10.62 -15.69 11.51
N GLU A 21 11.04 -16.85 11.01
CA GLU A 21 12.37 -16.99 10.40
C GLU A 21 12.59 -15.77 9.47
N GLU A 22 13.64 -14.99 9.74
CA GLU A 22 14.01 -13.83 8.93
C GLU A 22 14.45 -14.30 7.54
N ARG A 23 13.48 -14.58 6.68
CA ARG A 23 13.72 -14.89 5.28
C ARG A 23 13.84 -13.61 4.47
N ALA A 24 14.76 -13.61 3.51
CA ALA A 24 14.91 -12.50 2.59
C ALA A 24 13.62 -12.27 1.77
N ILE A 25 13.33 -11.00 1.47
CA ILE A 25 12.24 -10.63 0.56
C ILE A 25 12.52 -11.23 -0.81
N SER A 26 11.53 -11.90 -1.37
CA SER A 26 11.60 -12.60 -2.64
C SER A 26 10.48 -12.20 -3.61
N THR A 27 9.32 -11.77 -3.10
CA THR A 27 8.15 -11.40 -3.90
C THR A 27 7.61 -10.04 -3.48
N ILE A 28 7.57 -9.11 -4.42
CA ILE A 28 7.10 -7.74 -4.22
C ILE A 28 5.86 -7.51 -5.07
N VAL A 29 4.81 -6.98 -4.44
CA VAL A 29 3.64 -6.44 -5.14
C VAL A 29 3.69 -4.91 -5.11
N ILE A 30 3.66 -4.28 -6.27
CA ILE A 30 3.59 -2.83 -6.42
C ILE A 30 2.17 -2.49 -6.90
N VAL A 31 1.42 -1.74 -6.11
CA VAL A 31 0.07 -1.27 -6.47
C VAL A 31 0.17 0.16 -6.97
N ILE A 32 -0.33 0.41 -8.18
CA ILE A 32 -0.33 1.73 -8.83
C ILE A 32 -1.74 2.03 -9.35
N ALA A 33 -2.22 3.26 -9.12
CA ALA A 33 -3.60 3.65 -9.42
C ALA A 33 -3.82 3.95 -10.91
N MET A 34 -2.83 4.48 -11.61
CA MET A 34 -2.95 4.91 -13.01
C MET A 34 -1.95 4.22 -13.93
N GLN A 35 -2.38 3.91 -15.16
CA GLN A 35 -1.51 3.28 -16.16
C GLN A 35 -0.26 4.13 -16.45
N GLU A 36 -0.45 5.45 -16.52
CA GLU A 36 0.60 6.42 -16.84
C GLU A 36 1.75 6.40 -15.81
N GLU A 37 1.43 6.15 -14.54
CA GLU A 37 2.39 6.02 -13.46
C GLU A 37 3.13 4.67 -13.49
N ALA A 38 2.48 3.63 -14.05
CA ALA A 38 3.03 2.28 -14.13
C ALA A 38 3.99 2.09 -15.31
N ILE A 39 3.72 2.72 -16.46
CA ILE A 39 4.49 2.55 -17.71
C ILE A 39 6.01 2.68 -17.51
N PRO A 40 6.54 3.70 -16.80
CA PRO A 40 7.97 3.84 -16.59
C PRO A 40 8.58 2.65 -15.84
N LEU A 41 7.88 2.10 -14.83
CA LEU A 41 8.36 0.94 -14.08
C LEU A 41 8.30 -0.33 -14.92
N ILE A 42 7.22 -0.52 -15.69
CA ILE A 42 7.07 -1.66 -16.61
C ILE A 42 8.25 -1.70 -17.57
N ALA A 43 8.57 -0.57 -18.21
CA ALA A 43 9.70 -0.48 -19.13
C ALA A 43 11.04 -0.67 -18.42
N LYS A 44 11.24 -0.04 -17.25
CA LYS A 44 12.50 -0.11 -16.49
C LYS A 44 12.87 -1.53 -16.08
N PHE A 45 11.87 -2.32 -15.66
CA PHE A 45 12.06 -3.69 -15.19
C PHE A 45 11.72 -4.75 -16.26
N ASN A 46 11.40 -4.32 -17.48
CA ASN A 46 10.99 -5.19 -18.59
C ASN A 46 9.88 -6.18 -18.17
N LEU A 47 8.85 -5.66 -17.50
CA LEU A 47 7.74 -6.48 -17.01
C LEU A 47 6.80 -6.84 -18.16
N SER A 48 6.34 -8.09 -18.17
CA SER A 48 5.38 -8.60 -19.14
C SER A 48 3.97 -8.54 -18.57
N GLN A 49 3.01 -8.14 -19.39
CA GLN A 49 1.60 -8.23 -19.01
C GLN A 49 1.19 -9.70 -18.88
N ASP A 50 0.47 -10.01 -17.81
CA ASP A 50 -0.08 -11.34 -17.58
C ASP A 50 -1.22 -11.61 -18.57
N THR A 51 -1.10 -12.69 -19.34
CA THR A 51 -2.13 -13.14 -20.30
C THR A 51 -3.14 -14.08 -19.67
N ASN A 52 -2.81 -14.69 -18.53
CA ASN A 52 -3.65 -15.64 -17.80
C ASN A 52 -3.95 -15.07 -16.42
N SER A 53 -4.89 -14.11 -16.38
CA SER A 53 -5.20 -13.36 -15.16
C SER A 53 -5.45 -14.26 -13.95
N LEU A 54 -4.74 -13.95 -12.86
CA LEU A 54 -4.93 -14.55 -11.53
C LEU A 54 -6.21 -14.05 -10.84
N PHE A 55 -6.88 -13.05 -11.42
CA PHE A 55 -8.03 -12.39 -10.83
C PHE A 55 -9.36 -12.93 -11.38
N PRO A 56 -10.49 -12.72 -10.67
CA PRO A 56 -11.79 -13.17 -11.13
C PRO A 56 -12.13 -12.69 -12.54
N LYS A 57 -12.82 -13.53 -13.33
CA LYS A 57 -13.23 -13.15 -14.69
C LYS A 57 -14.16 -11.94 -14.67
N GLY A 58 -13.94 -11.02 -15.60
CA GLY A 58 -14.78 -9.83 -15.79
C GLY A 58 -14.30 -8.57 -15.04
N VAL A 59 -13.28 -8.67 -14.18
CA VAL A 59 -12.65 -7.49 -13.59
C VAL A 59 -11.66 -6.84 -14.58
N PRO A 60 -11.51 -5.50 -14.57
CA PRO A 60 -10.57 -4.80 -15.46
C PRO A 60 -9.11 -4.85 -14.98
N TRP A 61 -8.82 -5.56 -13.88
CA TRP A 61 -7.53 -5.50 -13.20
C TRP A 61 -6.41 -6.10 -14.03
N VAL A 62 -5.27 -5.41 -14.04
CA VAL A 62 -4.10 -5.75 -14.85
C VAL A 62 -2.93 -6.07 -13.94
N ARG A 63 -2.22 -7.14 -14.28
CA ARG A 63 -0.93 -7.50 -13.68
C ARG A 63 0.16 -7.45 -14.74
N TYR A 64 1.26 -6.81 -14.41
CA TYR A 64 2.55 -6.96 -15.08
C TYR A 64 3.50 -7.68 -14.14
N HIS A 65 4.32 -8.60 -14.64
CA HIS A 65 5.24 -9.33 -13.80
C HIS A 65 6.58 -9.60 -14.49
N GLY A 66 7.59 -9.85 -13.68
CA GLY A 66 8.94 -10.12 -14.16
C GLY A 66 9.90 -10.37 -13.01
N MET A 67 11.14 -10.69 -13.36
CA MET A 67 12.23 -10.87 -12.40
C MET A 67 13.17 -9.68 -12.47
N TYR A 68 13.54 -9.15 -11.30
CA TYR A 68 14.65 -8.23 -11.19
C TYR A 68 15.64 -8.78 -10.17
N ARG A 69 16.79 -9.27 -10.65
CA ARG A 69 17.71 -10.08 -9.86
C ARG A 69 16.98 -11.32 -9.31
N ASP A 70 16.97 -11.49 -7.99
CA ASP A 70 16.29 -12.53 -7.23
C ASP A 70 14.88 -12.15 -6.75
N LEU A 71 14.37 -10.97 -7.15
CA LEU A 71 13.04 -10.48 -6.77
C LEU A 71 12.01 -10.74 -7.84
N ASN A 72 10.92 -11.42 -7.46
CA ASN A 72 9.69 -11.53 -8.24
C ASN A 72 8.88 -10.24 -8.12
N ILE A 73 8.88 -9.41 -9.15
CA ILE A 73 8.13 -8.15 -9.18
C ILE A 73 6.76 -8.39 -9.82
N ASN A 74 5.71 -7.96 -9.13
CA ASN A 74 4.34 -7.95 -9.62
C ASN A 74 3.80 -6.52 -9.52
N LEU A 75 3.54 -5.87 -10.64
CA LEU A 75 2.92 -4.55 -10.69
C LEU A 75 1.43 -4.72 -11.00
N ILE A 76 0.57 -4.21 -10.13
CA ILE A 76 -0.87 -4.34 -10.21
C ILE A 76 -1.49 -2.96 -10.40
N TRP A 77 -2.35 -2.85 -11.42
CA TRP A 77 -3.12 -1.65 -11.71
C TRP A 77 -4.61 -2.03 -11.84
N PRO A 78 -5.56 -1.30 -11.22
CA PRO A 78 -6.99 -1.60 -11.31
C PRO A 78 -7.60 -1.57 -12.71
N GLY A 79 -6.87 -1.08 -13.71
CA GLY A 79 -7.37 -0.99 -15.07
C GLY A 79 -8.31 0.21 -15.26
N LYS A 80 -8.99 0.19 -16.40
CA LYS A 80 -9.96 1.22 -16.76
C LYS A 80 -11.35 0.83 -16.27
N ASP A 81 -12.12 1.82 -15.81
CA ASP A 81 -13.55 1.63 -15.59
C ASP A 81 -14.21 1.18 -16.90
N LEU A 82 -15.03 0.13 -16.83
CA LEU A 82 -15.60 -0.50 -18.02
C LEU A 82 -16.68 0.33 -18.71
N ASN A 83 -17.27 1.30 -18.02
CA ASN A 83 -18.32 2.16 -18.57
C ASN A 83 -17.74 3.44 -19.18
N ILE A 84 -16.81 4.08 -18.49
CA ILE A 84 -16.28 5.41 -18.87
C ILE A 84 -14.84 5.41 -19.39
N GLY A 85 -14.10 4.30 -19.28
CA GLY A 85 -12.79 4.12 -19.91
C GLY A 85 -11.62 4.88 -19.29
N VAL A 86 -11.81 5.48 -18.10
CA VAL A 86 -10.76 6.17 -17.33
C VAL A 86 -10.11 5.24 -16.31
N ASN A 87 -8.92 5.59 -15.79
CA ASN A 87 -8.28 4.84 -14.71
C ASN A 87 -9.23 4.66 -13.50
N SER A 88 -9.38 3.42 -13.02
CA SER A 88 -10.16 3.11 -11.82
C SER A 88 -9.39 3.49 -10.54
N VAL A 89 -9.35 4.79 -10.23
CA VAL A 89 -8.66 5.37 -9.08
C VAL A 89 -9.46 5.23 -7.77
N CYS A 90 -8.96 5.82 -6.68
CA CYS A 90 -9.57 5.89 -5.34
C CYS A 90 -9.53 4.59 -4.52
N THR A 91 -10.00 4.71 -3.27
CA THR A 91 -9.78 3.73 -2.20
C THR A 91 -10.46 2.38 -2.45
N VAL A 92 -11.62 2.34 -3.10
CA VAL A 92 -12.36 1.08 -3.34
C VAL A 92 -11.58 0.20 -4.30
N SER A 93 -11.27 0.71 -5.50
CA SER A 93 -10.48 0.00 -6.52
C SER A 93 -9.12 -0.44 -5.97
N ALA A 94 -8.41 0.46 -5.30
CA ALA A 94 -7.12 0.16 -4.68
C ALA A 94 -7.23 -0.96 -3.62
N SER A 95 -8.26 -0.92 -2.77
CA SER A 95 -8.45 -1.94 -1.73
C SER A 95 -8.73 -3.32 -2.30
N LEU A 96 -9.56 -3.40 -3.36
CA LEU A 96 -9.93 -4.65 -4.01
C LEU A 96 -8.72 -5.32 -4.68
N VAL A 97 -7.96 -4.56 -5.48
CA VAL A 97 -6.78 -5.13 -6.14
C VAL A 97 -5.69 -5.51 -5.15
N THR A 98 -5.53 -4.74 -4.07
CA THR A 98 -4.56 -5.06 -3.01
C THR A 98 -4.94 -6.37 -2.34
N TYR A 99 -6.20 -6.50 -1.91
CA TYR A 99 -6.71 -7.73 -1.29
C TYR A 99 -6.55 -8.95 -2.22
N ALA A 100 -7.01 -8.85 -3.47
CA ALA A 100 -6.94 -9.94 -4.43
C ALA A 100 -5.49 -10.33 -4.74
N SER A 101 -4.58 -9.36 -4.84
CA SER A 101 -3.16 -9.61 -5.08
C SER A 101 -2.50 -10.30 -3.89
N ILE A 102 -2.84 -9.93 -2.66
CA ILE A 102 -2.35 -10.62 -1.46
C ILE A 102 -2.77 -12.09 -1.49
N GLN A 103 -4.06 -12.36 -1.74
CA GLN A 103 -4.59 -13.72 -1.77
C GLN A 103 -3.97 -14.57 -2.87
N ALA A 104 -3.76 -13.99 -4.06
CA ALA A 104 -3.26 -14.73 -5.21
C ALA A 104 -1.73 -14.92 -5.23
N LEU A 105 -0.97 -13.94 -4.72
CA LEU A 105 0.48 -13.88 -4.88
C LEU A 105 1.27 -14.09 -3.59
N ASN A 106 0.61 -14.00 -2.43
CA ASN A 106 1.23 -14.11 -1.11
C ASN A 106 2.56 -13.33 -1.00
N PRO A 107 2.55 -12.00 -1.26
CA PRO A 107 3.79 -11.22 -1.35
C PRO A 107 4.45 -11.03 0.01
N ASP A 108 5.76 -10.82 -0.01
CA ASP A 108 6.56 -10.50 1.17
C ASP A 108 6.49 -9.00 1.50
N LEU A 109 6.31 -8.17 0.47
CA LEU A 109 6.25 -6.71 0.57
C LEU A 109 5.25 -6.15 -0.43
N ILE A 110 4.47 -5.16 0.04
CA ILE A 110 3.60 -4.34 -0.81
C ILE A 110 4.11 -2.91 -0.83
N ILE A 111 4.20 -2.34 -2.02
CA ILE A 111 4.55 -0.94 -2.24
C ILE A 111 3.36 -0.27 -2.95
N ASN A 112 2.72 0.68 -2.29
CA ASN A 112 1.77 1.58 -2.96
C ASN A 112 2.54 2.77 -3.52
N ALA A 113 2.60 2.90 -4.85
CA ALA A 113 3.36 3.95 -5.52
C ALA A 113 2.44 4.76 -6.45
N GLY A 114 2.64 6.08 -6.47
CA GLY A 114 1.85 6.98 -7.30
C GLY A 114 2.19 8.44 -7.03
N THR A 115 1.66 9.32 -7.86
CA THR A 115 1.75 10.76 -7.68
C THR A 115 0.80 11.23 -6.58
N SER A 116 1.15 12.32 -5.92
CA SER A 116 0.31 12.90 -4.86
C SER A 116 0.49 14.41 -4.76
N GLY A 117 -0.46 15.07 -4.10
CA GLY A 117 -0.31 16.46 -3.70
C GLY A 117 0.58 16.60 -2.46
N GLY A 118 1.37 17.66 -2.40
CA GLY A 118 2.20 18.00 -1.25
C GLY A 118 1.86 19.37 -0.69
N PHE A 119 1.99 19.54 0.64
CA PHE A 119 1.83 20.84 1.29
C PHE A 119 3.18 21.57 1.34
N LYS A 120 3.31 22.69 0.61
CA LYS A 120 4.51 23.55 0.67
C LYS A 120 4.83 24.01 2.10
N ALA A 121 3.79 24.27 2.90
CA ALA A 121 3.92 24.63 4.32
C ALA A 121 4.56 23.51 5.18
N LYS A 122 4.62 22.28 4.67
CA LYS A 122 5.30 21.13 5.27
C LYS A 122 6.62 20.78 4.56
N GLY A 123 7.12 21.68 3.72
CA GLY A 123 8.41 21.51 3.02
C GLY A 123 8.35 20.72 1.73
N ALA A 124 7.16 20.31 1.26
CA ALA A 124 7.02 19.61 -0.01
C ALA A 124 7.25 20.53 -1.21
N CYS A 125 8.00 20.03 -2.18
CA CYS A 125 8.29 20.65 -3.47
C CYS A 125 7.82 19.73 -4.61
N ILE A 126 7.56 20.32 -5.78
CA ILE A 126 7.22 19.55 -6.98
C ILE A 126 8.41 18.66 -7.36
N GLY A 127 8.14 17.39 -7.64
CA GLY A 127 9.15 16.40 -7.99
C GLY A 127 9.78 15.68 -6.79
N ASP A 128 9.45 16.07 -5.55
CA ASP A 128 9.86 15.31 -4.38
C ASP A 128 9.23 13.91 -4.38
N VAL A 129 10.02 12.91 -3.99
CA VAL A 129 9.56 11.54 -3.75
C VAL A 129 9.66 11.27 -2.26
N TYR A 130 8.51 10.98 -1.65
CA TYR A 130 8.39 10.75 -0.22
C TYR A 130 8.22 9.26 0.11
N VAL A 131 8.78 8.84 1.23
CA VAL A 131 8.41 7.60 1.90
C VAL A 131 7.47 7.95 3.04
N ALA A 132 6.18 7.65 2.88
CA ALA A 132 5.18 7.93 3.91
C ALA A 132 5.54 7.21 5.21
N SER A 133 5.60 7.92 6.34
CA SER A 133 5.80 7.34 7.68
C SER A 133 4.49 6.87 8.31
N ASP A 134 3.40 7.58 8.02
CA ASP A 134 2.08 7.37 8.57
C ASP A 134 1.04 7.68 7.49
N VAL A 135 -0.09 6.99 7.53
CA VAL A 135 -1.23 7.19 6.63
C VAL A 135 -2.53 7.27 7.42
N ALA A 136 -3.46 8.10 6.97
CA ALA A 136 -4.79 8.28 7.57
C ALA A 136 -5.81 8.76 6.52
N PHE A 137 -7.08 8.61 6.83
CA PHE A 137 -8.19 9.19 6.06
C PHE A 137 -8.63 10.53 6.65
N HIS A 138 -8.84 11.52 5.81
CA HIS A 138 -9.32 12.85 6.21
C HIS A 138 -10.79 13.09 5.82
N ASP A 139 -11.41 12.18 5.08
CA ASP A 139 -12.76 12.30 4.53
C ASP A 139 -13.81 11.40 5.21
N ARG A 140 -13.38 10.46 6.07
CA ARG A 140 -14.24 9.55 6.83
C ARG A 140 -14.60 10.11 8.20
N ARG A 141 -15.54 11.05 8.24
CA ARG A 141 -15.94 11.76 9.47
C ARG A 141 -17.13 11.08 10.14
N ILE A 142 -16.91 10.51 11.34
CA ILE A 142 -17.95 9.82 12.10
C ILE A 142 -17.96 10.40 13.53
N PRO A 143 -18.89 11.30 13.88
CA PRO A 143 -18.88 12.02 15.17
C PRO A 143 -19.50 11.17 16.29
N ILE A 144 -19.02 9.94 16.44
CA ILE A 144 -19.42 9.00 17.50
C ILE A 144 -18.13 8.60 18.20
N PRO A 145 -18.07 8.61 19.55
CA PRO A 145 -16.86 8.21 20.28
C PRO A 145 -16.31 6.86 19.78
N VAL A 146 -14.99 6.76 19.62
CA VAL A 146 -14.24 5.60 19.06
C VAL A 146 -14.37 5.47 17.55
N TYR A 147 -15.56 5.71 16.98
CA TYR A 147 -15.78 5.68 15.53
C TYR A 147 -15.09 6.83 14.81
N ASP A 148 -14.84 7.94 15.50
CA ASP A 148 -14.02 9.06 15.04
C ASP A 148 -12.57 8.61 14.73
N ALA A 149 -11.93 7.91 15.68
CA ALA A 149 -10.60 7.35 15.50
C ALA A 149 -10.58 6.24 14.44
N TYR A 150 -11.63 5.41 14.38
CA TYR A 150 -11.80 4.41 13.32
C TYR A 150 -11.90 5.07 11.94
N GLY A 151 -12.67 6.15 11.81
CA GLY A 151 -12.82 6.90 10.57
C GLY A 151 -11.48 7.46 10.08
N VAL A 152 -10.71 8.10 10.97
CA VAL A 152 -9.35 8.57 10.67
C VAL A 152 -8.45 7.40 10.28
N GLY A 153 -8.54 6.27 10.99
CA GLY A 153 -7.87 5.03 10.61
C GLY A 153 -6.35 5.15 10.52
N ALA A 154 -5.73 5.96 11.39
CA ALA A 154 -4.29 6.22 11.33
C ALA A 154 -3.47 4.92 11.50
N ARG A 155 -2.47 4.75 10.64
CA ARG A 155 -1.55 3.60 10.63
C ARG A 155 -0.13 4.06 10.33
N ARG A 156 0.83 3.52 11.07
CA ARG A 156 2.25 3.64 10.73
C ARG A 156 2.59 2.74 9.56
N SER A 157 3.41 3.25 8.64
CA SER A 157 4.01 2.45 7.59
C SER A 157 5.22 1.67 8.14
N PHE A 158 5.75 0.76 7.32
CA PHE A 158 6.97 0.04 7.66
C PHE A 158 8.17 1.01 7.69
N PHE A 159 8.93 0.99 8.79
CA PHE A 159 10.06 1.90 8.96
C PHE A 159 11.24 1.50 8.07
N THR A 160 11.62 2.36 7.12
CA THR A 160 12.63 2.07 6.09
C THR A 160 13.78 3.09 6.05
N PRO A 161 14.50 3.34 7.16
CA PRO A 161 15.53 4.38 7.24
C PRO A 161 16.69 4.17 6.26
N ASN A 162 17.05 2.91 6.00
CA ASN A 162 18.10 2.56 5.05
C ASN A 162 17.71 2.92 3.61
N LEU A 163 16.43 2.74 3.24
CA LEU A 163 15.91 3.10 1.92
C LEU A 163 15.94 4.61 1.73
N VAL A 164 15.40 5.34 2.72
CA VAL A 164 15.37 6.81 2.73
C VAL A 164 16.78 7.36 2.56
N LYS A 165 17.74 6.86 3.34
CA LYS A 165 19.15 7.28 3.27
C LYS A 165 19.80 6.92 1.93
N ALA A 166 19.64 5.69 1.44
CA ALA A 166 20.32 5.22 0.24
C ALA A 166 19.83 5.93 -1.03
N LEU A 167 18.55 6.30 -1.09
CA LEU A 167 17.94 6.92 -2.25
C LEU A 167 17.74 8.44 -2.10
N SER A 168 18.15 9.02 -0.96
CA SER A 168 17.95 10.44 -0.63
C SER A 168 16.48 10.87 -0.78
N LEU A 169 15.56 10.00 -0.35
CA LEU A 169 14.12 10.28 -0.35
C LEU A 169 13.75 11.14 0.85
N LYS A 170 12.57 11.77 0.79
CA LYS A 170 12.04 12.59 1.89
C LYS A 170 11.05 11.82 2.76
#